data_AF-A0A9P6NQX2-F1
#
_entry.id   AF-A0A9P6NQX2-F1
#
_cell.length_a   1.000
_cell.length_b   1.000
_cell.length_c   1.000
_cell.angle_alpha   90.00
_cell.angle_beta   90.00
_cell.angle_gamma   90.00
#
_symmetry.space_group_name_H-M   'P 1'
#
loop_
_entity.id
_entity.type
_entity.pdbx_description
1 polymer ?
#
loop_
_entity_poly.entity_id
_entity_poly.type
_entity_poly.pdbx_seq_one_letter_code
_entity_poly.pdbx_strand_id
1 'polypeptide(L)'
;MGRRLRFSDEELAVMNDIVENDPSIFLDELQHKMENVTGDKVARSTIWRELHNRLGLTLHKTRAVDPRQSAEDRADYVARIAGIPPECLVFMDESGTESKDTFRKHSLAEHGQHTKQEVRCREGSRWTILPAVAECGVIAAMVLTGSVERVHIEQFLKRDLLPVMNEL
;
A
#
# COMPACT_ATOMS: atom_id res chain seq x y z
N MET A 1 37.21 -19.49 14.04
CA MET A 1 36.72 -19.73 15.42
C MET A 1 35.24 -19.41 15.46
N GLY A 2 34.40 -20.41 15.72
CA GLY A 2 32.94 -20.23 15.78
C GLY A 2 32.54 -19.39 16.98
N ARG A 3 31.74 -18.34 16.74
CA ARG A 3 31.21 -17.46 17.77
C ARG A 3 30.20 -18.24 18.63
N ARG A 4 30.32 -18.16 19.95
CA ARG A 4 29.36 -18.77 20.89
C ARG A 4 27.95 -18.25 20.59
N LEU A 5 27.02 -19.17 20.31
CA LEU A 5 25.62 -18.85 20.06
C LEU A 5 25.04 -18.22 21.33
N ARG A 6 24.31 -17.11 21.18
CA ARG A 6 23.73 -16.40 22.33
C ARG A 6 22.40 -17.01 22.75
N PHE A 7 21.62 -17.49 21.80
CA PHE A 7 20.35 -18.18 22.05
C PHE A 7 20.47 -19.66 21.76
N SER A 8 19.86 -20.48 22.63
CA SER A 8 19.61 -21.90 22.37
C SER A 8 18.59 -22.07 21.24
N ASP A 9 18.46 -23.29 20.73
CA ASP A 9 17.45 -23.59 19.69
C ASP A 9 16.01 -23.48 20.26
N GLU A 10 15.82 -23.77 21.55
CA GLU A 10 14.54 -23.58 22.24
C GLU A 10 14.17 -22.08 22.35
N GLU A 11 15.14 -21.24 22.72
CA GLU A 11 14.93 -19.79 22.81
C GLU A 11 14.67 -19.17 21.43
N LEU A 12 15.28 -19.71 20.38
CA LEU A 12 14.97 -19.30 19.01
C LEU A 12 13.57 -19.73 18.57
N ALA A 13 13.11 -20.92 18.96
CA ALA A 13 11.75 -21.34 18.66
C ALA A 13 10.72 -20.41 19.31
N VAL A 14 10.95 -19.99 20.57
CA VAL A 14 10.12 -18.99 21.26
C VAL A 14 10.18 -17.64 20.55
N MET A 15 11.37 -17.21 20.13
CA MET A 15 11.53 -15.95 19.39
C MET A 15 10.77 -15.98 18.06
N ASN A 16 10.79 -17.11 17.35
CA ASN A 16 10.06 -17.29 16.10
C ASN A 16 8.54 -17.24 16.34
N ASP A 17 8.04 -17.95 17.35
CA ASP A 17 6.62 -17.95 17.72
C ASP A 17 6.12 -16.54 18.07
N ILE A 18 6.91 -15.75 18.81
CA ILE A 18 6.57 -14.35 19.10
C ILE A 18 6.42 -13.51 17.82
N VAL A 19 7.32 -13.69 16.84
CA VAL A 19 7.31 -12.95 15.58
C VAL A 19 6.22 -13.45 14.64
N GLU A 20 5.88 -14.74 14.64
CA GLU A 20 4.77 -15.28 13.86
C GLU A 20 3.42 -14.77 14.37
N ASN A 21 3.25 -14.66 15.70
CA ASN A 21 2.03 -14.15 16.32
C ASN A 21 1.90 -12.62 16.20
N ASP A 22 3.02 -11.88 16.19
CA ASP A 22 3.03 -10.43 16.01
C ASP A 22 4.19 -10.00 15.08
N PRO A 23 3.97 -10.06 13.74
CA PRO A 23 5.00 -9.70 12.77
C PRO A 23 5.41 -8.22 12.79
N SER A 24 4.62 -7.38 13.44
CA SER A 24 4.86 -5.93 13.58
C SER A 24 5.63 -5.55 14.83
N ILE A 25 6.00 -6.52 15.67
CA ILE A 25 6.67 -6.26 16.94
C ILE A 25 7.97 -5.46 16.77
N PHE A 26 8.16 -4.43 17.61
CA PHE A 26 9.40 -3.67 17.60
C PHE A 26 10.55 -4.48 18.24
N LEU A 27 11.80 -4.21 17.81
CA LEU A 27 12.96 -4.94 18.31
C LEU A 27 13.22 -4.78 19.82
N ASP A 28 12.82 -3.66 20.41
CA ASP A 28 12.88 -3.41 21.85
C ASP A 28 11.75 -4.13 22.62
N GLU A 29 10.55 -4.21 22.06
CA GLU A 29 9.47 -5.04 22.61
C GLU A 29 9.83 -6.53 22.58
N LEU A 30 10.38 -7.00 21.45
CA LEU A 30 10.90 -8.36 21.34
C LEU A 30 12.04 -8.61 22.34
N GLN A 31 12.94 -7.64 22.55
CA GLN A 31 13.97 -7.71 23.57
C GLN A 31 13.39 -7.89 24.97
N HIS A 32 12.36 -7.12 25.32
CA HIS A 32 11.68 -7.23 26.61
C HIS A 32 10.97 -8.57 26.79
N LYS A 33 10.29 -9.08 25.74
CA LYS A 33 9.67 -10.41 25.78
C LYS A 33 10.72 -11.51 25.96
N MET A 34 11.83 -11.44 25.25
CA MET A 34 12.93 -12.40 25.38
C MET A 34 13.61 -12.31 26.76
N GLU A 35 13.81 -11.12 27.32
CA GLU A 35 14.36 -10.92 28.67
C GLU A 35 13.45 -11.59 29.74
N ASN A 36 12.13 -11.53 29.59
CA ASN A 36 11.20 -12.20 30.49
C ASN A 36 11.26 -13.74 30.39
N VAL A 37 11.60 -14.28 29.21
CA VAL A 37 11.69 -15.73 28.97
C VAL A 37 13.04 -16.29 29.42
N THR A 38 14.14 -15.62 29.06
CA THR A 38 15.51 -16.12 29.28
C THR A 38 16.12 -15.61 30.58
N GLY A 39 15.51 -14.58 31.20
CA GLY A 39 16.05 -13.87 32.36
C GLY A 39 17.22 -12.93 32.03
N ASP A 40 17.63 -12.87 30.76
CA ASP A 40 18.88 -12.23 30.32
C ASP A 40 18.60 -11.12 29.30
N LYS A 41 19.05 -9.90 29.60
CA LYS A 41 18.92 -8.78 28.67
C LYS A 41 19.94 -8.87 27.53
N VAL A 42 19.49 -9.19 26.33
CA VAL A 42 20.34 -9.30 25.13
C VAL A 42 20.25 -8.03 24.29
N ALA A 43 21.37 -7.49 23.80
CA ALA A 43 21.36 -6.29 22.95
C ALA A 43 20.51 -6.48 21.67
N ARG A 44 19.75 -5.44 21.29
CA ARG A 44 18.89 -5.42 20.09
C ARG A 44 19.61 -5.83 18.79
N SER A 45 20.87 -5.43 18.63
CA SER A 45 21.70 -5.80 17.47
C SER A 45 22.02 -7.29 17.40
N THR A 46 22.05 -7.98 18.56
CA THR A 46 22.19 -9.43 18.61
C THR A 46 20.86 -10.11 18.28
N ILE A 47 19.74 -9.64 18.81
CA ILE A 47 18.41 -10.15 18.46
C ILE A 47 18.18 -10.05 16.94
N TRP A 48 18.43 -8.87 16.37
CA TRP A 48 18.34 -8.66 14.91
C TRP A 48 19.20 -9.64 14.11
N ARG A 49 20.45 -9.85 14.54
CA ARG A 49 21.35 -10.79 13.86
C ARG A 49 20.85 -12.23 13.93
N GLU A 50 20.23 -12.63 15.04
CA GLU A 50 19.73 -14.00 15.21
C GLU A 50 18.44 -14.21 14.39
N LEU A 51 17.54 -13.22 14.37
CA LEU A 51 16.38 -13.19 13.46
C LEU A 51 16.82 -13.33 11.99
N HIS A 52 17.81 -12.54 11.57
CA HIS A 52 18.23 -12.53 10.17
C HIS A 52 19.06 -13.77 9.78
N ASN A 53 20.05 -14.14 10.59
CA ASN A 53 21.03 -15.15 10.21
C ASN A 53 20.61 -16.59 10.56
N ARG A 54 19.75 -16.78 11.57
CA ARG A 54 19.34 -18.11 12.03
C ARG A 54 17.88 -18.42 11.72
N LEU A 55 17.00 -17.43 11.81
CA LEU A 55 15.58 -17.59 11.43
C LEU A 55 15.31 -17.16 9.97
N GLY A 56 16.28 -16.56 9.28
CA GLY A 56 16.14 -16.17 7.87
C GLY A 56 15.14 -15.03 7.64
N LEU A 57 14.78 -14.29 8.69
CA LEU A 57 13.75 -13.25 8.61
C LEU A 57 14.29 -11.94 8.05
N THR A 58 13.49 -11.27 7.24
CA THR A 58 13.78 -9.98 6.63
C THR A 58 12.64 -8.99 6.88
N LEU A 59 12.99 -7.71 7.08
CA LEU A 59 11.99 -6.65 7.19
C LEU A 59 11.40 -6.36 5.81
N HIS A 60 10.12 -6.66 5.66
CA HIS A 60 9.33 -6.23 4.52
C HIS A 60 8.43 -5.07 4.92
N LYS A 61 8.11 -4.19 3.97
CA LYS A 61 7.06 -3.19 4.20
C LYS A 61 5.73 -3.93 4.36
N THR A 62 5.15 -3.84 5.55
CA THR A 62 3.81 -4.37 5.81
C THR A 62 2.81 -3.66 4.91
N ARG A 63 2.04 -4.43 4.15
CA ARG A 63 0.88 -3.90 3.43
C ARG A 63 -0.26 -3.79 4.44
N ALA A 64 -0.76 -2.58 4.66
CA ALA A 64 -2.02 -2.41 5.36
C ALA A 64 -3.13 -3.05 4.50
N VAL A 65 -3.75 -4.09 5.02
CA VAL A 65 -4.93 -4.72 4.43
C VAL A 65 -6.13 -4.08 5.12
N ASP A 66 -7.07 -3.55 4.34
CA ASP A 66 -8.33 -3.04 4.91
C ASP A 66 -9.07 -4.24 5.54
N PRO A 67 -9.48 -4.16 6.82
CA PRO A 67 -10.15 -5.27 7.51
C PRO A 67 -11.46 -5.73 6.83
N ARG A 68 -12.00 -4.95 5.90
CA ARG A 68 -13.17 -5.31 5.07
C ARG A 68 -12.82 -6.19 3.87
N GLN A 69 -11.54 -6.45 3.59
CA GLN A 69 -11.14 -7.35 2.51
C GLN A 69 -11.45 -8.81 2.89
N SER A 70 -12.54 -9.34 2.34
CA SER A 70 -12.92 -10.75 2.45
C SER A 70 -12.46 -11.53 1.23
N ALA A 71 -11.71 -12.61 1.46
CA ALA A 71 -11.29 -13.53 0.39
C ALA A 71 -12.49 -14.25 -0.22
N GLU A 72 -13.52 -14.54 0.58
CA GLU A 72 -14.76 -15.17 0.15
C GLU A 72 -15.55 -14.25 -0.78
N ASP A 73 -15.81 -13.00 -0.38
CA ASP A 73 -16.54 -12.03 -1.22
C ASP A 73 -15.82 -11.79 -2.56
N ARG A 74 -14.49 -11.82 -2.54
CA ARG A 74 -13.68 -11.70 -3.76
C ARG A 74 -13.80 -12.93 -4.65
N ALA A 75 -13.80 -14.13 -4.08
CA ALA A 75 -13.99 -15.36 -4.84
C ALA A 75 -15.39 -15.42 -5.47
N ASP A 76 -16.42 -15.06 -4.71
CA ASP A 76 -17.80 -14.98 -5.18
C ASP A 76 -17.96 -13.95 -6.30
N TYR A 77 -17.34 -12.77 -6.15
CA TYR A 77 -17.31 -11.76 -7.21
C TYR A 77 -16.67 -12.30 -8.48
N VAL A 78 -15.48 -12.92 -8.38
CA VAL A 78 -14.76 -13.49 -9.53
C VAL A 78 -15.59 -14.57 -10.21
N ALA A 79 -16.20 -15.48 -9.43
CA ALA A 79 -17.08 -16.51 -9.98
C ALA A 79 -18.28 -15.92 -10.73
N ARG A 80 -18.87 -14.84 -10.22
CA ARG A 80 -19.99 -14.15 -10.86
C ARG A 80 -19.62 -13.49 -12.18
N ILE A 81 -18.42 -12.90 -12.29
CA ILE A 81 -17.98 -12.22 -13.51
C ILE A 81 -17.26 -13.15 -14.52
N ALA A 82 -16.87 -14.36 -14.12
CA ALA A 82 -16.07 -15.27 -14.94
C ALA A 82 -16.72 -15.65 -16.28
N GLY A 83 -18.04 -15.59 -16.38
CA GLY A 83 -18.79 -15.88 -17.61
C GLY A 83 -19.00 -14.67 -18.52
N ILE A 84 -18.61 -13.46 -18.11
CA ILE A 84 -18.80 -12.24 -18.89
C ILE A 84 -17.56 -12.03 -19.75
N PRO A 85 -17.70 -11.88 -21.08
CA PRO A 85 -16.57 -11.58 -21.95
C PRO A 85 -15.87 -10.27 -21.54
N PRO A 86 -14.53 -10.22 -21.54
CA PRO A 86 -13.77 -9.02 -21.16
C PRO A 86 -14.17 -7.76 -21.95
N GLU A 87 -14.53 -7.92 -23.23
CA GLU A 87 -14.97 -6.84 -24.12
C GLU A 87 -16.26 -6.15 -23.64
N CYS A 88 -17.06 -6.84 -22.82
CA CYS A 88 -18.28 -6.28 -22.22
C CYS A 88 -18.03 -5.60 -20.88
N LEU A 89 -16.81 -5.62 -20.35
CA LEU A 89 -16.46 -5.06 -19.05
C LEU A 89 -15.89 -3.65 -19.20
N VAL A 90 -16.57 -2.70 -18.58
CA VAL A 90 -16.07 -1.32 -18.44
C VAL A 90 -15.87 -1.02 -16.96
N PHE A 91 -14.64 -0.68 -16.60
CA PHE A 91 -14.23 -0.34 -15.25
C PHE A 91 -14.18 1.18 -15.09
N MET A 92 -14.78 1.66 -14.01
CA MET A 92 -14.76 3.08 -13.64
C MET A 92 -14.17 3.19 -12.23
N ASP A 93 -13.27 4.14 -12.04
CA ASP A 93 -12.67 4.43 -10.74
C ASP A 93 -12.45 5.94 -10.56
N GLU A 94 -12.20 6.39 -9.34
CA GLU A 94 -11.92 7.78 -9.02
C GLU A 94 -10.42 8.00 -8.79
N SER A 95 -9.82 8.89 -9.58
CA SER A 95 -8.44 9.32 -9.41
C SER A 95 -8.37 10.80 -9.03
N GLY A 96 -7.89 11.08 -7.82
CA GLY A 96 -7.65 12.45 -7.36
C GLY A 96 -6.20 12.87 -7.60
N THR A 97 -6.00 14.06 -8.18
CA THR A 97 -4.69 14.72 -8.23
C THR A 97 -4.76 16.10 -7.60
N GLU A 98 -3.80 16.40 -6.74
CA GLU A 98 -3.64 17.76 -6.22
C GLU A 98 -2.62 18.51 -7.06
N SER A 99 -2.82 19.83 -7.23
CA SER A 99 -1.84 20.69 -7.92
C SER A 99 -0.43 20.60 -7.30
N LYS A 100 -0.34 20.31 -5.99
CA LYS A 100 0.92 20.12 -5.27
C LYS A 100 1.69 18.87 -5.69
N ASP A 101 1.03 17.84 -6.20
CA ASP A 101 1.68 16.59 -6.61
C ASP A 101 2.39 16.71 -7.96
N THR A 102 2.10 17.74 -8.74
CA THR A 102 2.76 17.97 -10.05
C THR A 102 4.16 18.60 -9.95
N PHE A 103 4.61 18.99 -8.75
CA PHE A 103 5.94 19.58 -8.59
C PHE A 103 7.03 18.51 -8.44
N ARG A 104 8.19 18.73 -9.09
CA ARG A 104 9.39 17.93 -8.83
C ARG A 104 9.81 18.05 -7.37
N LYS A 105 9.82 16.93 -6.65
CA LYS A 105 10.22 16.85 -5.22
C LYS A 105 11.73 16.96 -5.01
N HIS A 106 12.52 16.84 -6.08
CA HIS A 106 13.98 16.86 -6.02
C HIS A 106 14.54 18.00 -6.86
N SER A 107 15.36 18.83 -6.23
CA SER A 107 16.22 19.82 -6.87
C SER A 107 17.67 19.35 -6.83
N LEU A 108 18.46 19.79 -7.81
CA LEU A 108 19.90 19.59 -7.77
C LEU A 108 20.52 20.61 -6.81
N ALA A 109 21.38 20.14 -5.91
CA ALA A 109 22.10 20.95 -4.93
C ALA A 109 23.50 20.36 -4.69
N GLU A 110 24.45 21.20 -4.28
CA GLU A 110 25.74 20.71 -3.79
C GLU A 110 25.56 19.89 -2.51
N HIS A 111 26.45 18.91 -2.30
CA HIS A 111 26.35 18.01 -1.17
C HIS A 111 26.37 18.77 0.16
N GLY A 112 25.32 18.61 0.97
CA GLY A 112 25.17 19.31 2.25
C GLY A 112 24.48 20.68 2.17
N GLN A 113 24.04 21.13 0.99
CA GLN A 113 23.25 22.36 0.85
C GLN A 113 21.79 22.09 0.50
N HIS A 114 20.88 22.80 1.17
CA HIS A 114 19.47 22.80 0.83
C HIS A 114 19.17 23.94 -0.16
N THR A 115 18.76 23.60 -1.38
CA THR A 115 18.26 24.59 -2.35
C THR A 115 16.87 25.07 -1.95
N LYS A 116 16.68 26.40 -1.83
CA LYS A 116 15.35 27.00 -1.64
C LYS A 116 14.62 27.07 -2.97
N GLN A 117 13.54 26.31 -3.11
CA GLN A 117 12.60 26.47 -4.21
C GLN A 117 11.47 27.38 -3.75
N GLU A 118 11.26 28.49 -4.45
CA GLU A 118 10.03 29.28 -4.29
C GLU A 118 8.87 28.48 -4.87
N VAL A 119 8.12 27.79 -4.00
CA VAL A 119 6.86 27.17 -4.39
C VAL A 119 5.87 28.31 -4.56
N ARG A 120 5.51 28.63 -5.81
CA ARG A 120 4.35 29.48 -6.07
C ARG A 120 3.12 28.76 -5.54
N CYS A 121 2.64 29.17 -4.36
CA CYS A 121 1.36 28.73 -3.81
C CYS A 121 0.25 29.14 -4.78
N ARG A 122 -0.11 28.25 -5.70
CA ARG A 122 -1.45 28.28 -6.29
C ARG A 122 -2.38 27.71 -5.24
N GLU A 123 -3.54 28.34 -5.04
CA GLU A 123 -4.61 27.77 -4.23
C GLU A 123 -4.80 26.30 -4.67
N GLY A 124 -4.84 25.39 -3.69
CA GLY A 124 -4.77 23.96 -3.91
C GLY A 124 -6.03 23.42 -4.57
N SER A 125 -6.18 23.65 -5.88
CA SER A 125 -7.25 23.02 -6.65
C SER A 125 -6.98 21.51 -6.70
N ARG A 126 -7.83 20.75 -6.03
CA ARG A 126 -7.91 19.30 -6.19
C ARG A 126 -8.72 19.01 -7.44
N TRP A 127 -8.11 18.25 -8.35
CA TRP A 127 -8.78 17.74 -9.53
C TRP A 127 -9.12 16.30 -9.27
N THR A 128 -10.32 15.91 -9.64
CA THR A 128 -10.78 14.54 -9.55
C THR A 128 -11.18 14.09 -10.93
N ILE A 129 -10.62 12.96 -11.35
CA ILE A 129 -10.81 12.37 -12.67
C ILE A 129 -11.59 11.08 -12.48
N LEU A 130 -12.63 10.91 -13.28
CA LEU A 130 -13.43 9.68 -13.37
C LEU A 130 -13.23 9.09 -14.77
N PRO A 131 -12.18 8.27 -14.98
CA PRO A 131 -12.03 7.52 -16.21
C PRO A 131 -12.94 6.27 -16.22
N ALA A 132 -13.48 5.97 -17.38
CA ALA A 132 -14.08 4.68 -17.72
C ALA A 132 -13.20 3.97 -18.76
N VAL A 133 -12.75 2.77 -18.42
CA VAL A 133 -11.76 2.00 -19.16
C VAL A 133 -12.33 0.64 -19.52
N ALA A 134 -12.21 0.25 -20.78
CA ALA A 134 -12.47 -1.10 -21.24
C ALA A 134 -11.21 -1.70 -21.87
N GLU A 135 -11.35 -2.88 -22.48
CA GLU A 135 -10.27 -3.54 -23.22
C GLU A 135 -9.64 -2.65 -24.30
N CYS A 136 -10.45 -1.83 -24.98
CA CYS A 136 -9.99 -0.90 -26.03
C CYS A 136 -9.30 0.36 -25.49
N GLY A 137 -9.22 0.54 -24.17
CA GLY A 137 -8.62 1.69 -23.50
C GLY A 137 -9.65 2.59 -22.82
N VAL A 138 -9.33 3.88 -22.70
CA VAL A 138 -10.20 4.87 -22.06
C VAL A 138 -11.31 5.26 -23.03
N ILE A 139 -12.55 4.93 -22.67
CA ILE A 139 -13.75 5.20 -23.50
C ILE A 139 -14.32 6.58 -23.19
N ALA A 140 -14.41 6.92 -21.90
CA ALA A 140 -14.93 8.19 -21.43
C ALA A 140 -14.14 8.65 -20.21
N ALA A 141 -14.01 9.96 -20.02
CA ALA A 141 -13.41 10.51 -18.82
C ALA A 141 -14.06 11.86 -18.48
N MET A 142 -14.36 12.05 -17.19
CA MET A 142 -14.83 13.32 -16.66
C MET A 142 -13.80 13.90 -15.69
N VAL A 143 -13.55 15.20 -15.78
CA VAL A 143 -12.65 15.93 -14.88
C VAL A 143 -13.46 16.95 -14.10
N LEU A 144 -13.34 16.90 -12.77
CA LEU A 144 -14.03 17.77 -11.84
C LEU A 144 -13.02 18.48 -10.94
N THR A 145 -13.37 19.69 -10.49
CA THR A 145 -12.64 20.38 -9.41
C THR A 145 -13.34 20.10 -8.09
N GLY A 146 -12.66 19.43 -7.16
CA GLY A 146 -13.20 19.06 -5.85
C GLY A 146 -13.74 17.63 -5.78
N SER A 147 -14.64 17.38 -4.84
CA SER A 147 -15.18 16.05 -4.55
C SER A 147 -16.23 15.61 -5.56
N VAL A 148 -16.28 14.31 -5.84
CA VAL A 148 -17.32 13.71 -6.67
C VAL A 148 -18.57 13.47 -5.83
N GLU A 149 -19.66 14.12 -6.21
CA GLU A 149 -20.98 13.79 -5.68
C GLU A 149 -21.72 12.81 -6.59
N ARG A 150 -22.72 12.13 -6.02
CA ARG A 150 -23.59 11.18 -6.73
C ARG A 150 -24.18 11.76 -8.02
N VAL A 151 -24.59 13.03 -8.03
CA VAL A 151 -25.18 13.69 -9.21
C VAL A 151 -24.20 13.73 -10.37
N HIS A 152 -22.91 13.97 -10.10
CA HIS A 152 -21.87 14.00 -11.13
C HIS A 152 -21.67 12.60 -11.75
N ILE A 153 -21.69 11.55 -10.94
CA ILE A 153 -21.61 10.16 -11.42
C ILE A 153 -22.83 9.83 -12.26
N GLU A 154 -24.04 10.13 -11.80
CA GLU A 154 -25.26 9.85 -12.56
C GLU A 154 -25.30 10.59 -13.90
N GLN A 155 -24.80 11.83 -13.95
CA GLN A 155 -24.67 12.59 -15.18
C GLN A 155 -23.63 11.97 -16.11
N PHE A 156 -22.46 11.62 -15.60
CA PHE A 156 -21.40 10.97 -16.38
C PHE A 156 -21.88 9.64 -16.99
N LEU A 157 -22.54 8.80 -16.19
CA LEU A 157 -23.10 7.54 -16.66
C LEU A 157 -24.10 7.77 -17.81
N LYS A 158 -25.06 8.67 -17.63
CA LYS A 158 -26.14 8.89 -18.61
C LYS A 158 -25.69 9.60 -19.88
N ARG A 159 -24.77 10.57 -19.76
CA ARG A 159 -24.44 11.48 -20.85
C ARG A 159 -23.16 11.10 -21.60
N ASP A 160 -22.19 10.53 -20.89
CA ASP A 160 -20.86 10.30 -21.45
C ASP A 160 -20.57 8.80 -21.62
N LEU A 161 -20.95 7.96 -20.63
CA LEU A 161 -20.57 6.55 -20.65
C LEU A 161 -21.55 5.65 -21.42
N LEU A 162 -22.83 5.65 -21.06
CA LEU A 162 -23.84 4.77 -21.65
C LEU A 162 -24.01 4.94 -23.16
N PRO A 163 -23.95 6.16 -23.73
CA PRO A 163 -24.04 6.32 -25.19
C PRO A 163 -22.92 5.59 -25.91
N VAL A 164 -21.69 5.66 -25.41
CA VAL A 164 -20.54 5.01 -26.04
C VAL A 164 -20.60 3.49 -25.85
N MET A 165 -21.06 3.02 -24.69
CA MET A 165 -21.25 1.58 -24.44
C MET A 165 -22.28 0.92 -25.36
N ASN A 166 -23.31 1.65 -25.81
CA ASN A 166 -24.31 1.11 -26.73
C ASN A 166 -23.81 1.04 -28.19
N GLU A 167 -22.70 1.72 -28.51
CA GLU A 167 -22.10 1.78 -29.84
C GLU A 167 -20.89 0.83 -30.00
N LEU A 168 -20.46 0.20 -28.90
CA LEU A 168 -19.40 -0.82 -28.83
C LEU A 168 -19.97 -2.23 -29.08
#